data_AF-A0A354TE44-F1
#
_entry.id   AF-A0A354TE44-F1
#
_cell.length_a   1.000
_cell.length_b   1.000
_cell.length_c   1.000
_cell.angle_alpha   90.00
_cell.angle_beta   90.00
_cell.angle_gamma   90.00
#
_symmetry.space_group_name_H-M   'P 1'
#
loop_
_entity.id
_entity.type
_entity.pdbx_description
1 polymer ?
#
loop_
_entity_poly.entity_id
_entity_poly.type
_entity_poly.pdbx_seq_one_letter_code
_entity_poly.pdbx_strand_id
1 'polypeptide(L)'
;MHLRPFLACLTLGLSSMLAQEPAAPAAAAPVSDEVKKLLLAARDLRVKHQYTDALAKLDEAEKLAPNLPDIYALRGDIHLAPRRRDFDLALPQFEKAAQLQPDSPLPKFNLAEFYFVKHDFDTSLKLFSKMITDYPKLPMVIRHLVHYKRMLCELKLGHRQQAEQIVADQFTFMDDTPAYYFSKSAMAFEAGDTNKANEWVQRGVAVFKGPACEPYYDAFKELRWVPDMDFNAPKEQPKQP
;
A
#
# COMPACT_ATOMS: atom_id res chain seq x y z
N MET A 1 -45.03 69.94 -7.36
CA MET A 1 -46.42 69.78 -7.83
C MET A 1 -46.48 68.63 -8.81
N HIS A 2 -47.29 67.61 -8.47
CA HIS A 2 -47.97 66.63 -9.34
C HIS A 2 -47.13 65.63 -10.15
N LEU A 3 -47.51 64.37 -10.36
CA LEU A 3 -48.45 63.39 -9.79
C LEU A 3 -48.07 62.09 -10.56
N ARG A 4 -47.96 60.93 -9.89
CA ARG A 4 -47.86 59.59 -10.53
C ARG A 4 -49.14 59.29 -11.37
N PRO A 5 -49.26 58.24 -12.23
CA PRO A 5 -48.52 56.94 -12.27
C PRO A 5 -48.24 56.37 -13.69
N PHE A 6 -47.52 55.24 -13.81
CA PHE A 6 -48.03 54.05 -14.53
C PHE A 6 -47.19 52.81 -14.23
N LEU A 7 -47.93 51.71 -14.11
CA LEU A 7 -47.58 50.34 -13.79
C LEU A 7 -46.87 49.67 -14.99
N ALA A 8 -45.79 48.92 -14.75
CA ALA A 8 -45.40 47.81 -15.61
C ALA A 8 -44.64 46.77 -14.79
N CYS A 9 -45.34 45.68 -14.47
CA CYS A 9 -44.76 44.43 -14.01
C CYS A 9 -43.79 43.89 -15.05
N LEU A 10 -42.56 43.57 -14.65
CA LEU A 10 -41.77 42.54 -15.29
C LEU A 10 -41.11 41.70 -14.19
N THR A 11 -41.78 40.60 -13.83
CA THR A 11 -41.22 39.53 -13.03
C THR A 11 -40.26 38.73 -13.91
N LEU A 12 -38.97 39.06 -13.87
CA LEU A 12 -37.93 38.17 -14.37
C LEU A 12 -37.72 37.07 -13.34
N GLY A 13 -38.17 35.86 -13.69
CA GLY A 13 -37.99 34.65 -12.91
C GLY A 13 -36.51 34.34 -12.75
N LEU A 14 -36.02 34.46 -11.52
CA LEU A 14 -34.80 33.81 -11.07
C LEU A 14 -35.10 32.32 -11.01
N SER A 15 -34.84 31.59 -12.10
CA SER A 15 -34.70 30.14 -12.06
C SER A 15 -33.44 29.81 -11.26
N SER A 16 -33.61 29.62 -9.96
CA SER A 16 -32.61 29.01 -9.09
C SER A 16 -32.40 27.57 -9.56
N MET A 17 -31.42 27.34 -10.43
CA MET A 17 -30.84 26.01 -10.55
C MET A 17 -30.15 25.72 -9.22
N LEU A 18 -30.85 25.00 -8.34
CA LEU A 18 -30.19 24.26 -7.27
C LEU A 18 -29.22 23.31 -7.96
N ALA A 19 -27.93 23.66 -7.90
CA ALA A 19 -26.87 22.72 -8.16
C ALA A 19 -27.06 21.59 -7.14
N GLN A 20 -27.54 20.46 -7.66
CA GLN A 20 -27.71 19.24 -6.88
C GLN A 20 -26.30 18.84 -6.43
N GLU A 21 -26.03 18.92 -5.12
CA GLU A 21 -24.81 18.35 -4.57
C GLU A 21 -24.69 16.91 -5.09
N PRO A 22 -23.53 16.49 -5.64
CA PRO A 22 -23.38 15.12 -6.07
C PRO A 22 -23.66 14.23 -4.87
N ALA A 23 -24.67 13.36 -5.03
CA ALA A 23 -25.05 12.41 -4.00
C ALA A 23 -23.79 11.71 -3.50
N ALA A 24 -23.56 11.75 -2.18
CA ALA A 24 -22.51 10.96 -1.55
C ALA A 24 -22.61 9.53 -2.08
N PRO A 25 -21.50 8.90 -2.53
CA PRO A 25 -21.56 7.58 -3.13
C PRO A 25 -22.30 6.66 -2.17
N ALA A 26 -23.40 6.07 -2.64
CA ALA A 26 -24.20 5.14 -1.87
C ALA A 26 -23.25 4.12 -1.23
N ALA A 27 -23.32 3.99 0.10
CA ALA A 27 -22.48 3.05 0.84
C ALA A 27 -22.52 1.70 0.12
N ALA A 28 -21.36 1.28 -0.43
CA ALA A 28 -21.29 0.09 -1.27
C ALA A 28 -21.93 -1.09 -0.51
N ALA A 29 -22.86 -1.79 -1.18
CA ALA A 29 -23.51 -2.95 -0.59
C ALA A 29 -22.43 -3.90 -0.03
N PRO A 30 -22.68 -4.53 1.14
CA PRO A 30 -21.68 -5.38 1.76
C PRO A 30 -21.27 -6.49 0.79
N VAL A 31 -19.96 -6.64 0.62
CA VAL A 31 -19.38 -7.65 -0.27
C VAL A 31 -19.88 -9.04 0.15
N SER A 32 -20.41 -9.81 -0.80
CA SER A 32 -20.94 -11.15 -0.53
C SER A 32 -19.84 -12.11 -0.07
N ASP A 33 -20.21 -13.13 0.71
CA ASP A 33 -19.23 -14.10 1.20
C ASP A 33 -18.56 -14.89 0.07
N GLU A 34 -19.28 -15.08 -1.05
CA GLU A 34 -18.71 -15.68 -2.26
C GLU A 34 -17.59 -14.80 -2.85
N VAL A 35 -17.81 -13.48 -2.96
CA VAL A 35 -16.76 -12.56 -3.44
C VAL A 35 -15.57 -12.56 -2.48
N LYS A 36 -15.80 -12.55 -1.16
CA LYS A 36 -14.71 -12.65 -0.17
C LYS A 36 -13.90 -13.94 -0.35
N LYS A 37 -14.56 -15.07 -0.57
CA LYS A 37 -13.91 -16.37 -0.81
C LYS A 37 -13.07 -16.34 -2.09
N LEU A 38 -13.57 -15.75 -3.17
CA LEU A 38 -12.82 -15.58 -4.42
C LEU A 38 -11.59 -14.69 -4.24
N LEU A 39 -11.71 -13.59 -3.51
CA LEU A 39 -10.58 -12.70 -3.17
C LEU A 39 -9.52 -13.42 -2.33
N LEU A 40 -9.93 -14.21 -1.33
CA LEU A 40 -9.01 -15.01 -0.53
C LEU A 40 -8.30 -16.08 -1.38
N ALA A 41 -9.04 -16.79 -2.23
CA ALA A 41 -8.45 -17.76 -3.15
C ALA A 41 -7.42 -17.11 -4.10
N ALA A 42 -7.72 -15.91 -4.62
CA ALA A 42 -6.78 -15.16 -5.45
C ALA A 42 -5.50 -14.78 -4.68
N ARG A 43 -5.60 -14.36 -3.40
CA ARG A 43 -4.43 -14.07 -2.54
C ARG A 43 -3.59 -15.33 -2.32
N ASP A 44 -4.22 -16.46 -2.02
CA ASP A 44 -3.52 -17.73 -1.80
C ASP A 44 -2.80 -18.21 -3.05
N LEU A 45 -3.45 -18.11 -4.21
CA LEU A 45 -2.86 -18.45 -5.51
C LEU A 45 -1.70 -17.51 -5.85
N ARG A 46 -1.80 -16.21 -5.53
CA ARG A 46 -0.69 -15.26 -5.68
C ARG A 46 0.52 -15.69 -4.86
N VAL A 47 0.34 -16.04 -3.59
CA VAL A 47 1.41 -16.51 -2.70
C VAL A 47 2.03 -17.81 -3.22
N LYS A 48 1.24 -18.68 -3.85
CA LYS A 48 1.72 -19.90 -4.53
C LYS A 48 2.31 -19.65 -5.93
N HIS A 49 2.44 -18.39 -6.35
CA HIS A 49 2.93 -17.99 -7.67
C HIS A 49 2.08 -18.49 -8.84
N GLN A 50 0.82 -18.89 -8.57
CA GLN A 50 -0.16 -19.35 -9.57
C GLN A 50 -0.92 -18.14 -10.13
N TYR A 51 -0.19 -17.25 -10.82
CA TYR A 51 -0.70 -15.93 -11.19
C TYR A 51 -1.89 -15.96 -12.16
N THR A 52 -1.90 -16.88 -13.13
CA THR A 52 -3.01 -17.02 -14.08
C THR A 52 -4.30 -17.42 -13.36
N ASP A 53 -4.22 -18.41 -12.47
CA ASP A 53 -5.37 -18.87 -11.70
C ASP A 53 -5.86 -17.78 -10.73
N ALA A 54 -4.93 -17.03 -10.13
CA ALA A 54 -5.26 -15.90 -9.27
C ALA A 54 -6.05 -14.83 -10.03
N LEU A 55 -5.61 -14.46 -11.24
CA LEU A 55 -6.32 -13.50 -12.09
C LEU A 55 -7.70 -14.02 -12.50
N ALA A 56 -7.85 -15.31 -12.82
CA ALA A 56 -9.15 -15.92 -13.14
C ALA A 56 -10.13 -15.82 -11.96
N LYS A 57 -9.67 -16.00 -10.72
CA LYS A 57 -10.51 -15.79 -9.53
C LYS A 57 -10.93 -14.34 -9.33
N LEU A 58 -10.09 -13.38 -9.74
CA LEU A 58 -10.45 -11.97 -9.75
C LEU A 58 -11.47 -11.63 -10.84
N ASP A 59 -11.40 -12.29 -12.00
CA ASP A 59 -12.41 -12.14 -13.06
C ASP A 59 -13.77 -12.69 -12.62
N GLU A 60 -13.79 -13.82 -11.90
CA GLU A 60 -15.00 -14.35 -11.27
C GLU A 60 -15.57 -13.37 -10.23
N ALA A 61 -14.70 -12.80 -9.37
CA ALA A 61 -15.10 -11.84 -8.36
C ALA A 61 -15.68 -10.55 -8.98
N GLU A 62 -15.08 -10.06 -10.06
CA GLU A 62 -15.50 -8.81 -10.73
C GLU A 62 -16.86 -8.96 -11.41
N LYS A 63 -17.20 -10.15 -11.94
CA LYS A 63 -18.54 -10.42 -12.46
C LYS A 63 -19.63 -10.29 -11.39
N LEU A 64 -19.31 -10.65 -10.15
CA LEU A 64 -20.23 -10.61 -9.01
C LEU A 64 -20.23 -9.24 -8.30
N ALA A 65 -19.09 -8.57 -8.26
CA ALA A 65 -18.90 -7.26 -7.62
C ALA A 65 -18.05 -6.35 -8.52
N PRO A 66 -18.64 -5.78 -9.59
CA PRO A 66 -17.92 -4.89 -10.49
C PRO A 66 -17.48 -3.62 -9.76
N ASN A 67 -16.32 -3.08 -10.15
CA ASN A 67 -15.72 -1.90 -9.53
C ASN A 67 -15.39 -2.06 -8.03
N LEU A 68 -15.17 -3.28 -7.53
CA LEU A 68 -14.68 -3.47 -6.16
C LEU A 68 -13.17 -3.11 -6.07
N PRO A 69 -12.75 -2.16 -5.23
CA PRO A 69 -11.37 -1.68 -5.16
C PRO A 69 -10.34 -2.78 -4.88
N ASP A 70 -10.69 -3.73 -4.00
CA ASP A 70 -9.85 -4.88 -3.63
C ASP A 70 -9.44 -5.74 -4.83
N ILE A 71 -10.30 -5.84 -5.85
CA ILE A 71 -10.02 -6.61 -7.07
C ILE A 71 -8.85 -5.97 -7.81
N TYR A 72 -8.92 -4.66 -8.06
CA TYR A 72 -7.87 -3.94 -8.79
C TYR A 72 -6.59 -3.85 -7.97
N ALA A 73 -6.69 -3.64 -6.65
CA ALA A 73 -5.52 -3.67 -5.78
C ALA A 73 -4.79 -5.03 -5.86
N LEU A 74 -5.54 -6.14 -5.83
CA LEU A 74 -4.95 -7.48 -5.89
C LEU A 74 -4.44 -7.85 -7.30
N ARG A 75 -5.10 -7.37 -8.37
CA ARG A 75 -4.56 -7.49 -9.75
C ARG A 75 -3.21 -6.76 -9.87
N GLY A 76 -3.13 -5.52 -9.37
CA GLY A 76 -1.90 -4.74 -9.33
C GLY A 76 -0.79 -5.49 -8.61
N ASP A 77 -1.09 -6.05 -7.44
CA ASP A 77 -0.15 -6.83 -6.62
C ASP A 77 0.29 -8.15 -7.28
N ILE A 78 -0.58 -8.81 -8.06
CA ILE A 78 -0.20 -9.98 -8.87
C ILE A 78 0.76 -9.59 -10.00
N HIS A 79 0.48 -8.49 -10.71
CA HIS A 79 1.36 -8.00 -11.78
C HIS A 79 2.71 -7.47 -11.24
N LEU A 80 2.70 -6.88 -10.04
CA LEU A 80 3.89 -6.38 -9.37
C LEU A 80 4.74 -7.48 -8.72
N ALA A 81 4.24 -8.72 -8.65
CA ALA A 81 4.93 -9.83 -7.99
C ALA A 81 6.39 -9.99 -8.49
N PRO A 82 7.35 -10.38 -7.62
CA PRO A 82 8.78 -10.36 -7.95
C PRO A 82 9.19 -11.12 -9.23
N ARG A 83 8.48 -12.19 -9.57
CA ARG A 83 8.73 -13.01 -10.78
C ARG A 83 8.08 -12.47 -12.06
N ARG A 84 7.18 -11.50 -11.95
CA ARG A 84 6.50 -10.86 -13.09
C ARG A 84 7.07 -9.49 -13.35
N ARG A 85 7.01 -8.59 -12.36
CA ARG A 85 7.37 -7.17 -12.51
C ARG A 85 6.73 -6.54 -13.76
N ASP A 86 5.48 -6.89 -14.03
CA ASP A 86 4.70 -6.38 -15.17
C ASP A 86 4.20 -4.97 -14.84
N PHE A 87 5.11 -3.99 -14.75
CA PHE A 87 4.81 -2.65 -14.25
C PHE A 87 3.73 -1.92 -15.06
N ASP A 88 3.73 -2.11 -16.38
CA ASP A 88 2.75 -1.51 -17.29
C ASP A 88 1.33 -2.05 -17.07
N LEU A 89 1.23 -3.28 -16.55
CA LEU A 89 -0.06 -3.89 -16.18
C LEU A 89 -0.44 -3.56 -14.74
N ALA A 90 0.53 -3.39 -13.83
CA ALA A 90 0.27 -3.14 -12.41
C ALA A 90 -0.23 -1.72 -12.12
N LEU A 91 0.43 -0.69 -12.67
CA LEU A 91 0.10 0.71 -12.40
C LEU A 91 -1.38 1.06 -12.65
N PRO A 92 -1.98 0.77 -13.83
CA PRO A 92 -3.37 1.13 -14.08
C PRO A 92 -4.36 0.46 -13.12
N GLN A 93 -4.02 -0.72 -12.56
CA GLN A 93 -4.87 -1.39 -11.58
C GLN A 93 -4.83 -0.65 -10.23
N PHE A 94 -3.66 -0.24 -9.78
CA PHE A 94 -3.54 0.56 -8.56
C PHE A 94 -4.19 1.95 -8.70
N GLU A 95 -4.04 2.59 -9.86
CA GLU A 95 -4.71 3.86 -10.16
C GLU A 95 -6.24 3.70 -10.12
N LYS A 96 -6.77 2.62 -10.70
CA LYS A 96 -8.20 2.32 -10.66
C LYS A 96 -8.68 2.10 -9.22
N ALA A 97 -7.95 1.35 -8.40
CA ALA A 97 -8.28 1.18 -6.98
C ALA A 97 -8.31 2.52 -6.23
N ALA A 98 -7.34 3.40 -6.50
CA ALA A 98 -7.26 4.72 -5.88
C ALA A 98 -8.35 5.70 -6.35
N GLN A 99 -8.83 5.55 -7.59
CA GLN A 99 -9.99 6.31 -8.10
C GLN A 99 -11.30 5.86 -7.43
N LEU A 100 -11.44 4.55 -7.17
CA LEU A 100 -12.63 3.98 -6.54
C LEU A 100 -12.71 4.26 -5.03
N GLN A 101 -11.57 4.54 -4.38
CA GLN A 101 -11.49 4.90 -2.97
C GLN A 101 -10.58 6.12 -2.76
N PRO A 102 -11.05 7.34 -3.12
CA PRO A 102 -10.23 8.55 -3.01
C PRO A 102 -9.80 8.86 -1.57
N ASP A 103 -10.64 8.54 -0.59
CA ASP A 103 -10.43 8.84 0.83
C ASP A 103 -9.74 7.72 1.60
N SER A 104 -9.46 6.58 0.95
CA SER A 104 -8.78 5.46 1.60
C SER A 104 -7.26 5.61 1.49
N PRO A 105 -6.51 5.45 2.59
CA PRO A 105 -5.05 5.46 2.54
C PRO A 105 -4.48 4.20 1.87
N LEU A 106 -5.23 3.10 1.82
CA LEU A 106 -4.71 1.80 1.36
C LEU A 106 -4.32 1.81 -0.12
N PRO A 107 -5.15 2.27 -1.08
CA PRO A 107 -4.70 2.39 -2.46
C PRO A 107 -3.56 3.38 -2.67
N LYS A 108 -3.47 4.42 -1.84
CA LYS A 108 -2.35 5.37 -1.87
C LYS A 108 -1.04 4.71 -1.42
N PHE A 109 -1.12 3.85 -0.39
CA PHE A 109 0.00 3.02 0.04
C PHE A 109 0.49 2.14 -1.12
N ASN A 110 -0.44 1.43 -1.79
CA ASN A 110 -0.10 0.54 -2.87
C ASN A 110 0.55 1.25 -4.07
N LEU A 111 0.12 2.48 -4.39
CA LEU A 111 0.78 3.31 -5.40
C LEU A 111 2.20 3.68 -4.97
N ALA A 112 2.41 4.10 -3.72
CA ALA A 112 3.74 4.42 -3.22
C ALA A 112 4.68 3.19 -3.21
N GLU A 113 4.14 2.03 -2.83
CA GLU A 113 4.84 0.74 -2.86
C GLU A 113 5.15 0.28 -4.29
N PHE A 114 4.27 0.53 -5.25
CA PHE A 114 4.53 0.28 -6.67
C PHE A 114 5.80 0.99 -7.14
N TYR A 115 5.94 2.28 -6.83
CA TYR A 115 7.15 3.03 -7.18
C TYR A 115 8.37 2.56 -6.40
N PHE A 116 8.20 2.13 -5.14
CA PHE A 116 9.27 1.52 -4.36
C PHE A 116 9.83 0.26 -5.04
N VAL A 117 8.95 -0.68 -5.45
CA VAL A 117 9.33 -1.93 -6.14
C VAL A 117 9.87 -1.67 -7.56
N LYS A 118 9.42 -0.59 -8.22
CA LYS A 118 10.00 -0.10 -9.47
C LYS A 118 11.38 0.55 -9.29
N HIS A 119 11.82 0.73 -8.03
CA HIS A 119 13.06 1.42 -7.63
C HIS A 119 13.08 2.91 -8.03
N ASP A 120 11.89 3.50 -8.23
CA ASP A 120 11.71 4.94 -8.35
C ASP A 120 11.51 5.53 -6.95
N PHE A 121 12.62 5.61 -6.22
CA PHE A 121 12.63 6.01 -4.82
C PHE A 121 12.23 7.48 -4.61
N ASP A 122 12.48 8.36 -5.59
CA ASP A 122 12.08 9.77 -5.51
C ASP A 122 10.55 9.91 -5.55
N THR A 123 9.88 9.26 -6.51
CA THR A 123 8.42 9.26 -6.60
C THR A 123 7.80 8.55 -5.39
N SER A 124 8.37 7.41 -4.98
CA SER A 124 7.90 6.66 -3.81
C SER A 124 7.99 7.49 -2.52
N LEU A 125 9.11 8.17 -2.27
CA LEU A 125 9.30 9.05 -1.12
C LEU A 125 8.27 10.19 -1.08
N LYS A 126 8.01 10.83 -2.24
CA LYS A 126 7.01 11.90 -2.35
C LYS A 126 5.62 11.40 -2.00
N LEU A 127 5.22 10.24 -2.52
CA LEU A 127 3.90 9.65 -2.26
C LEU A 127 3.73 9.24 -0.79
N PHE A 128 4.70 8.53 -0.21
CA PHE A 128 4.65 8.17 1.22
C PHE A 128 4.66 9.41 2.13
N SER A 129 5.43 10.45 1.78
CA SER A 129 5.44 11.70 2.55
C SER A 129 4.08 12.41 2.48
N LYS A 130 3.47 12.45 1.30
CA LYS A 130 2.12 13.02 1.12
C LYS A 130 1.07 12.27 1.95
N MET A 131 1.16 10.93 2.04
CA MET A 131 0.24 10.14 2.85
C MET A 131 0.23 10.54 4.34
N ILE A 132 1.40 10.86 4.91
CA ILE A 132 1.48 11.31 6.31
C ILE A 132 0.74 12.63 6.52
N THR A 133 0.74 13.50 5.51
CA THR A 133 0.03 14.78 5.53
C THR A 133 -1.48 14.61 5.29
N ASP A 134 -1.85 13.83 4.27
CA ASP A 134 -3.25 13.64 3.86
C ASP A 134 -4.05 12.83 4.91
N TYR A 135 -3.39 11.89 5.58
CA TYR A 135 -4.00 10.97 6.53
C TYR A 135 -3.37 11.14 7.93
N PRO A 136 -3.65 12.25 8.65
CA PRO A 136 -3.01 12.54 9.92
C PRO A 136 -3.37 11.54 11.04
N LYS A 137 -4.46 10.78 10.87
CA LYS A 137 -4.97 9.80 11.84
C LYS A 137 -4.75 8.34 11.41
N LEU A 138 -3.69 8.07 10.63
CA LEU A 138 -3.32 6.69 10.30
C LEU A 138 -3.10 5.85 11.57
N PRO A 139 -3.62 4.61 11.63
CA PRO A 139 -3.26 3.66 12.67
C PRO A 139 -1.74 3.55 12.79
N MET A 140 -1.22 3.47 14.02
CA MET A 140 0.22 3.47 14.31
C MET A 140 0.99 2.46 13.45
N VAL A 141 0.50 1.23 13.32
CA VAL A 141 1.13 0.19 12.50
C VAL A 141 1.31 0.61 11.03
N ILE A 142 0.32 1.28 10.44
CA ILE A 142 0.38 1.76 9.05
C ILE A 142 1.32 2.96 8.99
N ARG A 143 1.21 3.89 9.94
CA ARG A 143 2.07 5.08 10.02
C ARG A 143 3.54 4.71 10.14
N HIS A 144 3.87 3.71 10.95
CA HIS A 144 5.24 3.23 11.13
C HIS A 144 5.77 2.55 9.87
N LEU A 145 4.94 1.76 9.19
CA LEU A 145 5.33 1.16 7.92
C LEU A 145 5.58 2.22 6.84
N VAL A 146 4.76 3.28 6.77
CA VAL A 146 4.97 4.42 5.86
C VAL A 146 6.28 5.13 6.16
N HIS A 147 6.57 5.45 7.43
CA HIS A 147 7.85 6.08 7.79
C HIS A 147 9.05 5.18 7.54
N TYR A 148 8.90 3.87 7.73
CA TYR A 148 9.93 2.90 7.42
C TYR A 148 10.24 2.92 5.92
N LYS A 149 9.22 2.89 5.06
CA LYS A 149 9.39 2.99 3.60
C LYS A 149 10.00 4.33 3.16
N ARG A 150 9.60 5.45 3.79
CA ARG A 150 10.25 6.76 3.56
C ARG A 150 11.73 6.71 3.90
N MET A 151 12.07 6.18 5.07
CA MET A 151 13.46 6.02 5.53
C MET A 151 14.28 5.16 4.55
N LEU A 152 13.71 4.06 4.05
CA LEU A 152 14.38 3.24 3.02
C LEU A 152 14.61 4.01 1.72
N CYS A 153 13.63 4.81 1.26
CA CYS A 153 13.81 5.65 0.07
C CYS A 153 14.93 6.67 0.28
N GLU A 154 14.98 7.34 1.44
CA GLU A 154 16.06 8.27 1.78
C GLU A 154 17.43 7.57 1.78
N LEU A 155 17.54 6.36 2.34
CA LEU A 155 18.77 5.57 2.26
C LEU A 155 19.19 5.30 0.82
N LYS A 156 18.26 4.84 -0.04
CA LYS A 156 18.56 4.53 -1.45
C LYS A 156 18.87 5.77 -2.30
N LEU A 157 18.41 6.94 -1.89
CA LEU A 157 18.76 8.22 -2.51
C LEU A 157 20.08 8.80 -1.95
N GLY A 158 20.73 8.15 -0.99
CA GLY A 158 21.97 8.61 -0.36
C GLY A 158 21.77 9.67 0.74
N HIS A 159 20.52 9.95 1.11
CA HIS A 159 20.12 10.92 2.12
C HIS A 159 20.18 10.32 3.54
N ARG A 160 21.38 9.86 3.92
CA ARG A 160 21.57 9.11 5.17
C ARG A 160 21.14 9.88 6.42
N GLN A 161 21.41 11.18 6.48
CA GLN A 161 21.05 12.01 7.62
C GLN A 161 19.53 12.12 7.80
N GLN A 162 18.79 12.22 6.70
CA GLN A 162 17.33 12.26 6.69
C GLN A 162 16.74 10.93 7.15
N ALA A 163 17.30 9.81 6.67
CA ALA A 163 16.94 8.48 7.13
C ALA A 163 17.15 8.33 8.65
N GLU A 164 18.30 8.76 9.16
CA GLU A 164 18.63 8.76 10.59
C GLU A 164 17.64 9.60 11.41
N GLN A 165 17.29 10.78 10.91
CA GLN A 165 16.32 11.67 11.56
C GLN A 165 14.93 11.03 11.62
N ILE A 166 14.47 10.38 10.54
CA ILE A 166 13.18 9.65 10.55
C ILE A 166 13.18 8.58 11.64
N VAL A 167 14.27 7.80 11.76
CA VAL A 167 14.35 6.77 12.79
C VAL A 167 14.28 7.37 14.19
N ALA A 168 15.00 8.46 14.45
CA ALA A 168 15.03 9.11 15.75
C ALA A 168 13.67 9.74 16.14
N ASP A 169 12.96 10.33 15.19
CA ASP A 169 11.72 11.06 15.46
C ASP A 169 10.48 10.16 15.47
N GLN A 170 10.50 9.07 14.71
CA GLN A 170 9.29 8.28 14.46
C GLN A 170 9.28 6.92 15.16
N PHE A 171 10.42 6.42 15.63
CA PHE A 171 10.52 5.07 16.19
C PHE A 171 11.23 5.03 17.54
N THR A 172 10.75 4.15 18.41
CA THR A 172 11.42 3.77 19.65
C THR A 172 11.46 2.24 19.78
N PHE A 173 12.38 1.72 20.59
CA PHE A 173 12.41 0.28 20.88
C PHE A 173 11.21 -0.20 21.71
N MET A 174 10.43 0.72 22.29
CA MET A 174 9.24 0.43 23.09
C MET A 174 7.96 0.37 22.24
N ASP A 175 8.05 0.63 20.94
CA ASP A 175 6.88 0.62 20.06
C ASP A 175 6.35 -0.80 19.84
N ASP A 176 5.04 -0.94 19.70
CA ASP A 176 4.38 -2.22 19.39
C ASP A 176 4.55 -2.66 17.92
N THR A 177 5.61 -2.21 17.26
CA THR A 177 5.90 -2.52 15.85
C THR A 177 7.38 -2.87 15.65
N PRO A 178 7.72 -3.72 14.67
CA PRO A 178 9.12 -4.03 14.36
C PRO A 178 9.94 -2.86 13.78
N ALA A 179 9.31 -1.71 13.47
CA ALA A 179 9.89 -0.64 12.68
C ALA A 179 11.25 -0.15 13.20
N TYR A 180 11.42 0.01 14.51
CA TYR A 180 12.69 0.43 15.10
C TYR A 180 13.82 -0.55 14.75
N TYR A 181 13.66 -1.83 15.08
CA TYR A 181 14.67 -2.87 14.86
C TYR A 181 15.00 -3.04 13.38
N PHE A 182 13.98 -3.08 12.52
CA PHE A 182 14.17 -3.24 11.08
C PHE A 182 14.74 -1.99 10.42
N SER A 183 14.51 -0.79 10.96
CA SER A 183 15.20 0.42 10.51
C SER A 183 16.69 0.40 10.85
N LYS A 184 17.05 -0.02 12.06
CA LYS A 184 18.47 -0.20 12.44
C LYS A 184 19.17 -1.24 11.58
N SER A 185 18.46 -2.33 11.25
CA SER A 185 18.95 -3.35 10.33
C SER A 185 19.16 -2.80 8.91
N ALA A 186 18.17 -2.10 8.35
CA ALA A 186 18.25 -1.46 7.03
C ALA A 186 19.47 -0.54 6.90
N MET A 187 19.70 0.32 7.89
CA MET A 187 20.84 1.23 7.92
C MET A 187 22.20 0.50 7.95
N ALA A 188 22.26 -0.66 8.61
CA ALA A 188 23.47 -1.47 8.67
C ALA A 188 23.72 -2.21 7.34
N PHE A 189 22.66 -2.74 6.71
CA PHE A 189 22.75 -3.30 5.36
C PHE A 189 23.24 -2.26 4.35
N GLU A 190 22.67 -1.06 4.34
CA GLU A 190 23.11 0.00 3.43
C GLU A 190 24.56 0.47 3.72
N ALA A 191 25.04 0.32 4.97
CA ALA A 191 26.43 0.57 5.33
C ALA A 191 27.39 -0.58 4.96
N GLY A 192 26.89 -1.70 4.43
CA GLY A 192 27.69 -2.90 4.13
C GLY A 192 28.04 -3.75 5.35
N ASP A 193 27.47 -3.46 6.52
CA ASP A 193 27.69 -4.22 7.76
C ASP A 193 26.59 -5.28 7.94
N THR A 194 26.70 -6.36 7.14
CA THR A 194 25.73 -7.47 7.13
C THR A 194 25.60 -8.16 8.48
N ASN A 195 26.68 -8.25 9.25
CA ASN A 195 26.67 -8.89 10.57
C ASN A 195 25.78 -8.10 11.53
N LYS A 196 26.03 -6.80 11.65
CA LYS A 196 25.22 -5.92 12.48
C LYS A 196 23.78 -5.83 12.00
N ALA A 197 23.56 -5.85 10.68
CA ALA A 197 22.22 -5.87 10.12
C ALA A 197 21.43 -7.10 10.59
N ASN A 198 22.04 -8.28 10.53
CA ASN A 198 21.44 -9.54 10.97
C ASN A 198 21.23 -9.59 12.50
N GLU A 199 22.12 -9.00 13.30
CA GLU A 199 21.90 -8.86 14.75
C GLU A 199 20.62 -8.07 15.04
N TRP A 200 20.37 -6.97 14.31
CA TRP A 200 19.15 -6.18 14.47
C TRP A 200 17.90 -6.94 14.01
N VAL A 201 17.99 -7.74 12.93
CA VAL A 201 16.89 -8.64 12.54
C VAL A 201 16.59 -9.62 13.66
N GLN A 202 17.61 -10.28 14.22
CA GLN A 202 17.45 -11.24 15.31
C GLN A 202 16.78 -10.62 16.54
N ARG A 203 17.16 -9.39 16.91
CA ARG A 203 16.50 -8.66 18.00
C ARG A 203 15.03 -8.37 17.70
N GLY A 204 14.71 -7.96 16.47
CA GLY A 204 13.32 -7.71 16.06
C GLY A 204 12.45 -8.97 16.13
N VAL A 205 12.90 -10.08 15.53
CA VAL A 205 12.13 -11.33 15.50
C VAL A 205 12.06 -12.04 16.85
N ALA A 206 12.95 -11.71 17.80
CA ALA A 206 12.84 -12.18 19.18
C ALA A 206 11.69 -11.51 19.95
N VAL A 207 11.27 -10.30 19.54
CA VAL A 207 10.20 -9.53 20.17
C VAL A 207 8.87 -9.71 19.44
N PHE A 208 8.90 -9.76 18.10
CA PHE A 208 7.71 -9.74 17.26
C PHE A 208 7.52 -11.05 16.48
N LYS A 209 6.28 -11.49 16.35
CA LYS A 209 5.90 -12.67 15.56
C LYS A 209 6.13 -12.43 14.07
N GLY A 210 6.39 -13.52 13.33
CA GLY A 210 6.66 -13.51 11.88
C GLY A 210 5.77 -12.58 11.05
N PRO A 211 4.42 -12.70 11.12
CA PRO A 211 3.53 -11.89 10.29
C PRO A 211 3.66 -10.38 10.49
N ALA A 212 4.07 -9.92 11.68
CA ALA A 212 4.30 -8.50 11.92
C ALA A 212 5.62 -8.01 11.28
N CYS A 213 6.61 -8.90 11.19
CA CYS A 213 7.93 -8.63 10.64
C CYS A 213 7.98 -8.72 9.11
N GLU A 214 7.11 -9.53 8.50
CA GLU A 214 7.09 -9.82 7.06
C GLU A 214 7.14 -8.55 6.18
N PRO A 215 6.30 -7.52 6.38
CA PRO A 215 6.35 -6.31 5.54
C PRO A 215 7.68 -5.55 5.59
N TYR A 216 8.41 -5.66 6.70
CA TYR A 216 9.71 -5.04 6.87
C TYR A 216 10.81 -5.90 6.25
N TYR A 217 10.78 -7.21 6.48
CA TYR A 217 11.77 -8.13 5.92
C TYR A 217 11.66 -8.24 4.40
N ASP A 218 10.45 -8.16 3.83
CA ASP A 218 10.22 -8.16 2.38
C ASP A 218 10.94 -7.01 1.68
N ALA A 219 11.07 -5.85 2.33
CA ALA A 219 11.82 -4.74 1.77
C ALA A 219 13.32 -5.05 1.62
N PHE A 220 13.90 -5.90 2.48
CA PHE A 220 15.30 -6.29 2.35
C PHE A 220 15.54 -7.19 1.13
N LYS A 221 14.58 -8.07 0.82
CA LYS A 221 14.60 -8.89 -0.39
C LYS A 221 14.50 -8.00 -1.63
N GLU A 222 13.53 -7.09 -1.64
CA GLU A 222 13.34 -6.15 -2.76
C GLU A 222 14.57 -5.28 -3.04
N LEU A 223 15.26 -4.84 -1.98
CA LEU A 223 16.50 -4.05 -2.06
C LEU A 223 17.76 -4.89 -2.25
N ARG A 224 17.63 -6.23 -2.37
CA ARG A 224 18.73 -7.19 -2.55
C ARG A 224 19.79 -7.17 -1.44
N TRP A 225 19.41 -6.76 -0.24
CA TRP A 225 20.28 -6.87 0.93
C TRP A 225 20.33 -8.29 1.50
N VAL A 226 19.24 -9.04 1.33
CA VAL A 226 19.15 -10.47 1.64
C VAL A 226 18.75 -11.23 0.38
N PRO A 227 19.17 -12.50 0.21
CA PRO A 227 18.77 -13.28 -0.94
C PRO A 227 17.25 -13.49 -0.96
N ASP A 228 16.70 -13.53 -2.17
CA ASP A 228 15.36 -14.04 -2.43
C ASP A 228 15.33 -15.53 -2.08
N MET A 229 15.02 -15.82 -0.83
CA MET A 229 14.84 -17.19 -0.35
C MET A 229 13.52 -17.74 -0.90
N ASP A 230 13.49 -18.10 -2.19
CA ASP A 230 12.53 -19.07 -2.71
C ASP A 230 12.93 -20.45 -2.18
N PHE A 231 12.79 -20.66 -0.87
CA PHE A 231 12.91 -21.99 -0.30
C PHE A 231 11.68 -22.78 -0.75
N ASN A 232 11.85 -23.59 -1.81
CA ASN A 232 11.23 -24.91 -1.77
C ASN A 232 11.62 -25.49 -0.40
N ALA A 233 10.63 -25.66 0.48
CA ALA A 233 10.82 -26.40 1.71
C ALA A 233 11.63 -27.68 1.37
N PRO A 234 12.68 -28.02 2.12
CA PRO A 234 13.36 -29.29 1.88
C PRO A 234 12.28 -30.37 1.85
N LYS A 235 12.16 -31.09 0.73
CA LYS A 235 11.28 -32.26 0.63
C LYS A 235 11.57 -33.09 1.86
N GLU A 236 10.55 -33.38 2.66
CA GLU A 236 10.66 -34.31 3.77
C GLU A 236 11.39 -35.54 3.23
N GLN A 237 12.60 -35.79 3.76
CA GLN A 237 13.29 -37.03 3.43
C GLN A 237 12.36 -38.15 3.91
N PRO A 238 12.04 -39.13 3.06
CA PRO A 238 11.23 -40.25 3.50
C PRO A 238 11.92 -40.87 4.72
N LYS A 239 11.16 -41.05 5.80
CA LYS A 239 11.62 -41.80 6.97
C LYS A 239 12.16 -43.12 6.43
N GLN A 240 13.47 -43.34 6.62
CA GLN A 240 14.08 -44.62 6.30
C GLN A 240 13.35 -45.71 7.10
N PRO A 241 13.13 -46.89 6.50
CA PRO A 241 12.26 -47.93 7.01
C PRO A 241 12.67 -48.45 8.39
#